data_AF-A0A530LM16-F1
#
_entry.id   AF-A0A530LM16-F1
#
_cell.length_a   1.000
_cell.length_b   1.000
_cell.length_c   1.000
_cell.angle_alpha   90.00
_cell.angle_beta   90.00
_cell.angle_gamma   90.00
#
_symmetry.space_group_name_H-M   'P 1'
#
loop_
_entity.id
_entity.type
_entity.pdbx_description
1 polymer ?
#
loop_
_entity_poly.entity_id
_entity_poly.type
_entity_poly.pdbx_seq_one_letter_code
_entity_poly.pdbx_strand_id
1 'polypeptide(L)' 'YYKAGIVFVAWLNGHQEHFSMIGGMQSARGIRHYADVFRLADQAGLLADPELAIARMTSLCAVAGV' A
#
# COMPACT_ATOMS: atom_id res chain seq x y z
N TYR A 1 -6.06 -12.58 4.66
CA TYR A 1 -6.42 -11.14 4.75
C TYR A 1 -6.27 -10.44 3.41
N TYR A 2 -7.12 -10.76 2.44
CA TYR A 2 -7.07 -10.11 1.11
C TYR A 2 -7.51 -8.63 1.17
N LYS A 3 -8.41 -8.29 2.10
CA LYS A 3 -8.92 -6.93 2.31
C LYS A 3 -7.82 -5.90 2.60
N ALA A 4 -6.72 -6.30 3.25
CA ALA A 4 -5.58 -5.41 3.49
C ALA A 4 -4.89 -4.99 2.20
N GLY A 5 -4.74 -5.91 1.24
CA GLY A 5 -4.21 -5.60 -0.09
C GLY A 5 -5.13 -4.67 -0.89
N ILE A 6 -6.46 -4.88 -0.82
CA ILE A 6 -7.44 -3.99 -1.47
C ILE A 6 -7.35 -2.58 -0.91
N VAL A 7 -7.38 -2.44 0.42
CA VAL A 7 -7.29 -1.13 1.07
C VAL A 7 -5.95 -0.46 0.79
N PHE A 8 -4.86 -1.24 0.75
CA PHE A 8 -3.54 -0.75 0.39
C PHE A 8 -3.50 -0.19 -1.03
N VAL A 9 -4.00 -0.90 -2.04
CA VAL A 9 -4.06 -0.41 -3.43
C VAL A 9 -4.99 0.80 -3.56
N ALA A 10 -6.10 0.82 -2.81
CA ALA A 10 -6.99 1.98 -2.78
C ALA A 10 -6.29 3.21 -2.19
N TRP A 11 -5.50 3.03 -1.12
CA TRP A 11 -4.68 4.08 -0.56
C TRP A 11 -3.57 4.52 -1.51
N LEU A 12 -2.84 3.62 -2.18
CA LEU A 12 -1.82 4.05 -3.16
C LEU A 12 -2.42 4.95 -4.26
N ASN A 13 -3.65 4.66 -4.68
CA ASN A 13 -4.38 5.42 -5.69
C ASN A 13 -5.12 6.67 -5.17
N GLY A 14 -4.90 7.07 -3.91
CA GLY A 14 -5.50 8.29 -3.37
C GLY A 14 -6.99 8.20 -3.04
N HIS A 15 -7.62 7.03 -3.10
CA HIS A 15 -9.02 6.86 -2.71
C HIS A 15 -9.25 7.00 -1.19
N GLN A 16 -8.17 7.01 -0.40
CA GLN A 16 -8.17 7.21 1.04
C GLN A 16 -6.94 8.03 1.44
N GLU A 17 -7.04 8.84 2.49
CA GLU A 17 -5.92 9.67 2.96
C GLU A 17 -4.90 8.86 3.77
N HIS A 18 -5.34 7.84 4.51
CA HIS A 18 -4.50 7.05 5.42
C HIS A 18 -4.60 5.54 5.19
N PHE A 19 -3.52 4.81 5.49
CA PHE A 19 -3.50 3.35 5.48
C PHE A 19 -3.74 2.77 6.88
N SER A 20 -5.00 2.80 7.32
CA SER A 20 -5.45 2.30 8.61
C SER A 20 -6.72 1.48 8.44
N MET A 21 -6.82 0.36 9.16
CA MET A 21 -7.99 -0.52 9.14
C MET A 21 -8.50 -0.77 10.55
N ILE A 22 -9.81 -1.03 10.67
CA ILE A 22 -10.45 -1.38 11.94
C ILE A 22 -9.71 -2.57 12.58
N GLY A 23 -9.42 -2.45 13.88
CA GLY A 23 -8.70 -3.47 14.63
C GLY A 23 -7.20 -3.58 14.29
N GLY A 24 -6.62 -2.57 13.64
CA GLY A 24 -5.20 -2.58 13.27
C GLY A 24 -4.87 -3.56 12.15
N MET A 25 -5.87 -3.99 11.38
CA MET A 25 -5.76 -5.09 10.42
C MET A 25 -4.78 -4.82 9.26
N GLN A 26 -4.34 -3.57 9.07
CA GLN A 26 -3.25 -3.22 8.16
C GLN A 26 -1.91 -3.85 8.58
N SER A 27 -1.72 -4.22 9.84
CA SER A 27 -0.50 -4.89 10.33
C SER A 27 -0.53 -6.42 10.15
N ALA A 28 -1.64 -6.99 9.64
CA ALA A 28 -1.77 -8.43 9.41
C ALA A 28 -0.86 -8.99 8.29
N ARG A 29 -0.08 -8.12 7.63
CA ARG A 29 0.90 -8.42 6.60
C ARG A 29 2.16 -7.60 6.84
N GLY A 30 3.32 -8.20 6.59
CA GLY A 30 4.62 -7.51 6.71
C GLY A 30 4.92 -6.61 5.50
N ILE A 31 5.89 -5.71 5.66
CA ILE A 31 6.28 -4.72 4.63
C ILE A 31 6.66 -5.36 3.28
N ARG A 32 7.29 -6.53 3.30
CA ARG A 32 7.64 -7.29 2.08
C ARG A 32 6.42 -7.64 1.23
N HIS A 33 5.31 -8.01 1.88
CA HIS A 33 4.06 -8.31 1.17
C HIS A 33 3.52 -7.08 0.47
N TYR A 34 3.57 -5.91 1.12
CA TYR A 34 3.12 -4.66 0.52
C TYR A 34 4.04 -4.21 -0.64
N ALA A 35 5.35 -4.45 -0.53
CA ALA A 35 6.27 -4.23 -1.65
C ALA A 35 5.96 -5.13 -2.86
N ASP A 36 5.64 -6.40 -2.64
CA ASP A 36 5.20 -7.30 -3.71
C ASP A 36 3.89 -6.85 -4.35
N VAL A 37 2.91 -6.42 -3.55
CA VAL A 37 1.63 -5.88 -4.06
C VAL A 37 1.86 -4.60 -4.86
N PHE A 38 2.72 -3.69 -4.38
CA PHE A 38 3.09 -2.46 -5.10
C PHE A 38 3.69 -2.77 -6.47
N ARG A 39 4.68 -3.68 -6.52
CA ARG A 39 5.31 -4.12 -7.77
C ARG A 39 4.32 -4.78 -8.73
N LEU A 40 3.43 -5.63 -8.22
CA LEU A 40 2.41 -6.29 -9.05
C LEU A 40 1.34 -5.30 -9.55
N ALA A 41 0.97 -4.31 -8.74
CA ALA A 41 0.04 -3.26 -9.13
C ALA A 41 0.62 -2.39 -10.26
N ASP A 42 1.91 -2.04 -10.18
CA ASP A 42 2.63 -1.35 -11.26
C ASP A 42 2.64 -2.17 -12.55
N GLN A 43 3.05 -3.44 -12.49
CA GLN A 43 3.05 -4.34 -13.64
C GLN A 43 1.67 -4.55 -14.27
N ALA A 44 0.61 -4.44 -13.47
CA ALA A 44 -0.77 -4.56 -13.93
C ALA A 44 -1.38 -3.22 -14.40
N GLY A 45 -0.63 -2.11 -14.35
CA GLY A 45 -1.14 -0.78 -14.71
C GLY A 45 -2.23 -0.26 -13.77
N LEU A 46 -2.23 -0.69 -12.50
CA LEU A 46 -3.24 -0.34 -11.50
C LEU A 46 -2.90 0.90 -10.67
N LEU A 47 -1.75 1.53 -10.92
CA LEU A 47 -1.33 2.77 -10.27
C LEU A 47 -1.72 3.96 -11.16
N ALA A 48 -2.82 4.63 -10.82
CA ALA A 48 -3.36 5.76 -11.57
C ALA A 48 -2.43 6.98 -11.54
N ASP A 49 -1.78 7.21 -10.40
CA ASP A 49 -0.76 8.23 -10.20
C ASP A 49 0.51 7.56 -9.61
N PRO A 50 1.51 7.24 -10.46
CA PRO A 50 2.74 6.61 -10.01
C PRO A 50 3.54 7.46 -9.01
N GLU A 51 3.55 8.79 -9.15
CA GLU A 51 4.31 9.66 -8.25
C GLU A 51 3.72 9.62 -6.83
N LEU A 52 2.39 9.73 -6.73
CA LEU A 52 1.69 9.59 -5.46
C LEU A 52 1.91 8.21 -4.83
N ALA A 53 1.80 7.15 -5.63
CA ALA A 53 1.99 5.79 -5.16
C ALA A 53 3.42 5.55 -4.64
N ILE A 54 4.44 6.06 -5.34
CA ILE A 54 5.85 5.99 -4.91
C ILE A 54 6.05 6.75 -3.60
N ALA A 55 5.54 7.98 -3.48
CA ALA A 55 5.67 8.78 -2.27
C ALA A 55 5.03 8.08 -1.05
N ARG A 56 3.85 7.49 -1.24
CA ARG A 56 3.14 6.73 -0.21
C ARG A 56 3.87 5.45 0.18
N MET A 57 4.32 4.66 -0.80
CA MET A 57 5.09 3.43 -0.54
C MET A 57 6.41 3.74 0.18
N THR A 58 7.11 4.79 -0.23
CA THR A 58 8.34 5.26 0.44
C THR A 58 8.07 5.64 1.89
N SER A 59 6.99 6.37 2.17
CA SER A 59 6.60 6.74 3.53
C SER A 59 6.28 5.51 4.39
N LEU A 60 5.62 4.49 3.80
CA LEU A 60 5.32 3.25 4.50
C LEU A 60 6.60 2.44 4.83
N CYS A 61 7.56 2.39 3.91
CA CYS A 61 8.88 1.79 4.15
C CYS A 61 9.62 2.47 5.31
N ALA A 62 9.63 3.81 5.33
CA ALA A 62 10.27 4.58 6.41
C ALA A 62 9.65 4.26 7.79
N VAL A 63 8.31 4.14 7.86
CA VAL A 63 7.61 3.70 9.09
C VAL A 63 8.00 2.28 9.50
N ALA A 64 8.29 1.41 8.52
CA ALA A 64 8.77 0.05 8.75
C ALA A 64 10.27 -0.04 9.06
N GLY A 65 11.00 1.09 9.06
CA GLY A 65 12.44 1.16 9.38
C GLY A 65 13.36 0.77 8.22
N VAL A 66 12.91 0.93 6.98
CA VAL A 66 13.71 0.79 5.74
C VAL A 66 14.09 2.17 5.23
#